data_AF-A0A950AEF9-F1
#
_entry.id   AF-A0A950AEF9-F1
#
_cell.length_a   1.000
_cell.length_b   1.000
_cell.length_c   1.000
_cell.angle_alpha   90.00
_cell.angle_beta   90.00
_cell.angle_gamma   90.00
#
_symmetry.space_group_name_H-M   'P 1'
#
loop_
_entity.id
_entity.type
_entity.pdbx_description
1 polymer ?
#
loop_
_entity_poly.entity_id
_entity_poly.type
_entity_poly.pdbx_seq_one_letter_code
_entity_poly.pdbx_strand_id
1 'polypeptide(L)'
;MVGPRLPPSRLKRTRPISWLPLLPSEYPQIVAAIEDFKPTALIGVSTVGKLFPRDVIEAMSRFTERPIIFALSNPVGMAIYATQAKRVTDDMFIEAAHAVADQVTSEQLKLGMLFPPQSNILEVEIQTAARVAKLVFDSGLARVERPDDMVTFIRQHVYRPVYQISSDKAASSSKRGVGVSA
;
A
#
# COMPACT_ATOMS: atom_id res chain seq x y z
N MET A 1 -10.77 22.28 -15.98
CA MET A 1 -10.14 23.31 -15.13
C MET A 1 -9.38 22.60 -14.02
N VAL A 2 -8.06 22.60 -14.11
CA VAL A 2 -7.15 22.03 -13.09
C VAL A 2 -7.07 23.04 -11.95
N GLY A 3 -7.35 22.61 -10.71
CA GLY A 3 -7.30 23.49 -9.53
C GLY A 3 -5.90 24.06 -9.30
N PRO A 4 -5.78 25.20 -8.59
CA PRO A 4 -4.51 25.88 -8.42
C PRO A 4 -3.50 25.01 -7.66
N ARG A 5 -2.27 24.91 -8.19
CA ARG A 5 -1.11 24.32 -7.52
C ARG A 5 -0.89 25.00 -6.17
N LEU A 6 -0.61 24.19 -5.15
CA LEU A 6 -0.19 24.67 -3.84
C LEU A 6 1.07 25.55 -3.97
N PRO A 7 1.13 26.69 -3.25
CA PRO A 7 2.28 27.59 -3.30
C PRO A 7 3.52 26.99 -2.62
N PRO A 8 4.74 27.27 -3.11
CA PRO A 8 5.99 26.64 -2.69
C PRO A 8 6.56 27.23 -1.38
N SER A 9 5.72 27.51 -0.38
CA SER A 9 6.18 28.10 0.88
C SER A 9 5.93 27.16 2.06
N ARG A 10 7.04 26.56 2.51
CA ARG A 10 7.32 25.97 3.84
C ARG A 10 7.54 24.44 3.87
N LEU A 11 8.45 23.96 3.02
CA LEU A 11 9.37 22.88 3.43
C LEU A 11 10.65 23.56 3.91
N LYS A 12 10.86 23.66 5.23
CA LYS A 12 12.07 24.30 5.82
C LYS A 12 13.37 23.49 5.60
N ARG A 13 13.34 22.43 4.78
CA ARG A 13 14.41 21.43 4.71
C ARG A 13 14.49 20.77 3.33
N THR A 14 14.66 21.57 2.28
CA THR A 14 15.00 21.06 0.94
C THR A 14 16.31 21.67 0.49
N ARG A 15 17.40 20.90 0.56
CA ARG A 15 18.58 21.19 -0.27
C ARG A 15 18.25 20.72 -1.69
N PRO A 16 18.50 21.53 -2.73
CA PRO A 16 18.15 21.16 -4.09
C PRO A 16 18.96 19.94 -4.56
N ILE A 17 18.29 19.01 -5.25
CA ILE A 17 18.92 17.79 -5.84
C ILE A 17 20.07 18.12 -6.79
N SER A 18 20.11 19.35 -7.33
CA SER A 18 21.16 19.85 -8.22
C SER A 18 22.57 19.90 -7.61
N TRP A 19 22.71 19.72 -6.29
CA TRP A 19 24.01 19.70 -5.62
C TRP A 19 24.65 18.29 -5.56
N LEU A 20 23.87 17.24 -5.85
CA LEU A 20 24.41 15.89 -6.00
C LEU A 20 24.98 15.75 -7.41
N PRO A 21 26.25 15.36 -7.59
CA PRO A 21 26.82 15.18 -8.91
C PRO A 21 26.00 14.15 -9.71
N LEU A 22 25.56 14.54 -10.90
CA LEU A 22 24.95 13.62 -11.87
C LEU A 22 26.07 12.77 -12.50
N LEU A 23 25.86 11.45 -12.63
CA LEU A 23 26.47 10.42 -13.52
C LEU A 23 26.57 9.04 -12.76
N PRO A 24 26.88 7.89 -13.41
CA PRO A 24 25.94 6.87 -13.88
C PRO A 24 25.92 5.55 -13.06
N SER A 25 24.74 4.91 -12.96
CA SER A 25 24.42 3.54 -12.47
C SER A 25 24.56 3.20 -10.96
N GLU A 26 23.59 2.38 -10.51
CA GLU A 26 23.35 1.67 -9.22
C GLU A 26 23.58 2.42 -7.87
N TYR A 27 22.65 3.33 -7.57
CA TYR A 27 22.32 3.89 -6.23
C TYR A 27 23.32 4.76 -5.42
N PRO A 28 24.41 5.36 -5.97
CA PRO A 28 25.35 6.16 -5.17
C PRO A 28 24.72 7.43 -4.56
N GLN A 29 23.66 7.97 -5.17
CA GLN A 29 22.97 9.16 -4.66
C GLN A 29 22.25 8.96 -3.32
N ILE A 30 21.76 7.73 -3.03
CA ILE A 30 21.04 7.45 -1.78
C ILE A 30 22.06 7.31 -0.64
N VAL A 31 23.16 6.60 -0.89
CA VAL A 31 24.26 6.46 0.07
C VAL A 31 24.88 7.83 0.39
N ALA A 32 25.18 8.64 -0.63
CA ALA A 32 25.71 9.99 -0.43
C ALA A 32 24.74 10.88 0.37
N ALA A 33 23.43 10.79 0.10
CA ALA A 33 22.44 11.50 0.89
C ALA A 33 22.37 10.99 2.35
N ILE A 34 22.50 9.69 2.59
CA ILE A 34 22.55 9.12 3.94
C ILE A 34 23.80 9.60 4.69
N GLU A 35 24.95 9.66 4.03
CA GLU A 35 26.19 10.12 4.65
C GLU A 35 26.17 11.63 5.00
N ASP A 36 25.56 12.46 4.15
CA ASP A 36 25.38 13.91 4.41
C ASP A 36 24.31 14.17 5.48
N PHE A 37 23.12 13.59 5.32
CA PHE A 37 21.97 13.90 6.20
C PHE A 37 21.92 13.07 7.49
N LYS A 38 22.58 11.91 7.53
CA LYS A 38 22.60 10.94 8.65
C LYS A 38 21.20 10.69 9.23
N PRO A 39 20.23 10.27 8.40
CA PRO A 39 18.86 10.11 8.84
C PRO A 39 18.70 8.91 9.78
N THR A 40 17.72 8.99 10.69
CA THR A 40 17.27 7.86 11.52
C THR A 40 16.19 7.01 10.84
N ALA A 41 15.51 7.56 9.83
CA ALA A 41 14.49 6.89 9.04
C ALA A 41 14.64 7.18 7.54
N LEU A 42 14.45 6.15 6.70
CA LEU A 42 14.50 6.21 5.25
C LEU A 42 13.21 5.62 4.68
N ILE A 43 12.49 6.38 3.86
CA ILE A 43 11.16 6.01 3.32
C ILE A 43 11.21 5.98 1.79
N GLY A 44 10.98 4.80 1.21
CA GLY A 44 10.89 4.56 -0.22
C GLY A 44 9.44 4.63 -0.70
N VAL A 45 9.13 5.67 -1.46
CA VAL A 45 7.80 5.96 -2.03
C VAL A 45 7.81 6.03 -3.56
N SER A 46 8.91 5.63 -4.21
CA SER A 46 9.14 5.87 -5.64
C SER A 46 8.61 4.77 -6.57
N THR A 47 8.00 3.70 -6.04
CA THR A 47 7.62 2.48 -6.80
C THR A 47 8.77 1.79 -7.53
N VAL A 48 10.03 2.19 -7.28
CA VAL A 48 11.22 1.57 -7.83
C VAL A 48 11.58 0.35 -6.99
N GLY A 49 11.49 -0.84 -7.59
CA GLY A 49 11.94 -2.08 -6.97
C GLY A 49 13.45 -2.06 -6.70
N LYS A 50 13.89 -2.75 -5.64
CA LYS A 50 15.31 -2.88 -5.22
C LYS A 50 16.00 -1.57 -4.81
N LEU A 51 15.24 -0.56 -4.39
CA LEU A 51 15.78 0.74 -3.96
C LEU A 51 16.67 0.69 -2.70
N PHE A 52 16.58 -0.39 -1.92
CA PHE A 52 17.35 -0.59 -0.68
C PHE A 52 18.27 -1.81 -0.80
N PRO A 53 19.28 -1.78 -1.68
CA PRO A 53 20.31 -2.81 -1.69
C PRO A 53 21.13 -2.77 -0.39
N ARG A 54 21.93 -3.82 -0.16
CA ARG A 54 22.80 -3.98 1.03
C ARG A 54 23.54 -2.70 1.42
N ASP A 55 24.09 -2.04 0.43
CA ASP A 55 24.93 -0.85 0.49
C ASP A 55 24.21 0.31 1.19
N VAL A 56 22.91 0.47 0.90
CA VAL A 56 22.05 1.49 1.49
C VAL A 56 21.70 1.15 2.95
N ILE A 57 21.47 -0.13 3.25
CA ILE A 57 21.19 -0.61 4.61
C ILE A 57 22.43 -0.44 5.49
N GLU A 58 23.60 -0.81 4.97
CA GLU A 58 24.89 -0.64 5.65
C GLU A 58 25.19 0.84 5.91
N ALA A 59 24.94 1.73 4.94
CA ALA A 59 25.08 3.17 5.14
C ALA A 59 24.19 3.72 6.28
N MET A 60 22.92 3.29 6.36
CA MET A 60 22.01 3.66 7.45
C MET A 60 22.50 3.15 8.82
N SER A 61 23.05 1.94 8.84
CA SER A 61 23.48 1.24 10.06
C SER A 61 24.78 1.79 10.65
N ARG A 62 25.58 2.54 9.86
CA ARG A 62 26.81 3.20 10.32
C ARG A 62 26.56 4.33 11.33
N PHE A 63 25.37 4.95 11.29
CA PHE A 63 25.08 6.15 12.09
C PHE A 63 23.88 5.99 13.03
N THR A 64 23.03 5.01 12.78
CA THR A 64 21.83 4.75 13.59
C THR A 64 21.84 3.29 14.04
N GLU A 65 21.83 3.05 15.36
CA GLU A 65 21.83 1.70 15.94
C GLU A 65 20.60 0.87 15.51
N ARG A 66 19.46 1.54 15.30
CA ARG A 66 18.19 0.94 14.84
C ARG A 66 17.59 1.77 13.68
N PRO A 67 18.11 1.62 12.45
CA PRO A 67 17.63 2.41 11.31
C PRO A 67 16.22 1.95 10.89
N ILE A 68 15.30 2.90 10.70
CA ILE A 68 13.95 2.60 10.18
C ILE A 68 13.98 2.69 8.65
N ILE A 69 13.68 1.59 7.95
CA ILE A 69 13.61 1.57 6.48
C ILE A 69 12.21 1.11 6.06
N PHE A 70 11.46 1.97 5.38
CA PHE A 70 10.10 1.71 4.92
C PHE A 70 10.04 1.63 3.39
N ALA A 71 9.51 0.53 2.85
CA ALA A 71 9.19 0.36 1.43
C ALA A 71 7.68 0.18 1.29
N LEU A 72 6.95 1.26 1.00
CA LEU A 72 5.49 1.29 1.12
C LEU A 72 4.79 1.34 -0.23
N SER A 73 3.84 0.43 -0.46
CA SER A 73 2.80 0.51 -1.50
C SER A 73 1.41 0.44 -0.86
N ASN A 74 0.47 1.24 -1.38
CA ASN A 74 -0.60 1.90 -0.61
C ASN A 74 -1.92 1.07 -0.45
N PRO A 75 -2.48 0.93 0.78
CA PRO A 75 -3.76 0.26 1.05
C PRO A 75 -5.04 1.12 0.86
N VAL A 76 -4.92 2.43 0.63
CA VAL A 76 -6.08 3.36 0.64
C VAL A 76 -7.04 3.17 -0.57
N GLY A 77 -6.55 2.57 -1.66
CA GLY A 77 -7.32 2.44 -2.89
C GLY A 77 -8.65 1.67 -2.74
N MET A 78 -8.66 0.61 -1.94
CA MET A 78 -9.86 -0.22 -1.74
C MET A 78 -10.99 0.53 -1.05
N ALA A 79 -10.68 1.30 0.01
CA ALA A 79 -11.67 2.09 0.74
C ALA A 79 -12.29 3.18 -0.14
N ILE A 80 -11.47 3.88 -0.93
CA ILE A 80 -11.92 4.91 -1.87
C ILE A 80 -12.86 4.30 -2.92
N TYR A 81 -12.47 3.15 -3.47
CA TYR A 81 -13.26 2.45 -4.49
C TYR A 81 -14.62 2.01 -3.94
N ALA A 82 -14.63 1.27 -2.82
CA ALA A 82 -15.86 0.71 -2.25
C ALA A 82 -16.85 1.80 -1.81
N THR A 83 -16.37 2.85 -1.14
CA THR A 83 -17.23 3.95 -0.65
C THR A 83 -17.64 4.96 -1.72
N GLN A 84 -17.06 4.85 -2.92
CA GLN A 84 -17.14 5.85 -3.98
C GLN A 84 -16.84 7.26 -3.45
N ALA A 85 -15.78 7.42 -2.65
CA ALA A 85 -15.48 8.68 -1.99
C ALA A 85 -15.49 9.87 -2.97
N LYS A 86 -16.09 11.00 -2.57
CA LYS A 86 -16.20 12.21 -3.39
C LYS A 86 -14.83 12.85 -3.65
N ARG A 87 -13.94 12.80 -2.65
CA ARG A 87 -12.56 13.29 -2.67
C ARG A 87 -11.72 12.47 -1.70
N VAL A 88 -10.41 12.47 -1.92
CA VAL A 88 -9.42 11.88 -1.02
C VAL A 88 -8.84 12.99 -0.15
N THR A 89 -8.75 12.76 1.16
CA THR A 89 -8.21 13.72 2.14
C THR A 89 -6.98 13.15 2.83
N ASP A 90 -6.14 14.02 3.40
CA ASP A 90 -4.94 13.61 4.15
C ASP A 90 -5.30 12.73 5.35
N ASP A 91 -6.43 13.00 6.00
CA ASP A 91 -6.95 12.20 7.11
C ASP A 91 -7.14 10.71 6.74
N MET A 92 -7.49 10.41 5.48
CA MET A 92 -7.63 9.01 5.02
C MET A 92 -6.28 8.27 5.04
N PHE A 93 -5.20 8.96 4.71
CA PHE A 93 -3.85 8.39 4.74
C PHE A 93 -3.31 8.28 6.15
N ILE A 94 -3.60 9.28 7.00
CA ILE A 94 -3.24 9.26 8.42
C ILE A 94 -3.96 8.09 9.11
N GLU A 95 -5.25 7.93 8.86
CA GLU A 95 -6.04 6.83 9.41
C GLU A 95 -5.55 5.47 8.90
N ALA A 96 -5.15 5.36 7.63
CA ALA A 96 -4.53 4.15 7.11
C ALA A 96 -3.22 3.80 7.83
N ALA A 97 -2.37 4.81 8.12
CA ALA A 97 -1.12 4.61 8.85
C ALA A 97 -1.38 4.10 10.28
N HIS A 98 -2.33 4.71 11.00
CA HIS A 98 -2.76 4.21 12.30
C HIS A 98 -3.33 2.80 12.22
N ALA A 99 -4.19 2.53 11.23
CA ALA A 99 -4.82 1.25 11.03
C ALA A 99 -3.84 0.10 10.78
N VAL A 100 -2.75 0.34 10.05
CA VAL A 100 -1.70 -0.68 9.85
C VAL A 100 -0.85 -0.83 11.12
N ALA A 101 -0.48 0.28 11.77
CA ALA A 101 0.35 0.26 12.96
C ALA A 101 -0.32 -0.48 14.13
N ASP A 102 -1.62 -0.27 14.32
CA ASP A 102 -2.41 -0.89 15.40
C ASP A 102 -2.54 -2.42 15.23
N GLN A 103 -2.21 -2.95 14.05
CA GLN A 103 -2.25 -4.39 13.75
C GLN A 103 -0.94 -5.12 14.05
N VAL A 104 0.09 -4.41 14.53
CA VAL A 104 1.35 -5.01 14.99
C VAL A 104 1.25 -5.31 16.49
N THR A 105 1.42 -6.57 16.87
CA THR A 105 1.33 -6.95 18.30
C THR A 105 2.57 -6.51 19.06
N SER A 106 2.46 -6.42 20.40
CA SER A 106 3.60 -6.09 21.27
C SER A 106 4.73 -7.12 21.15
N GLU A 107 4.40 -8.39 20.92
CA GLU A 107 5.35 -9.48 20.71
C GLU A 107 6.08 -9.31 19.37
N GLN A 108 5.35 -8.99 18.30
CA GLN A 108 5.93 -8.70 16.99
C GLN A 108 6.87 -7.49 17.05
N LEU A 109 6.47 -6.42 17.75
CA LEU A 109 7.33 -5.26 18.01
C LEU A 109 8.61 -5.63 18.77
N LYS A 110 8.51 -6.48 19.81
CA LYS A 110 9.69 -6.98 20.56
C LYS A 110 10.65 -7.79 19.67
N LEU A 111 10.12 -8.46 18.65
CA LEU A 111 10.90 -9.18 17.63
C LEU A 111 11.43 -8.26 16.53
N GLY A 112 11.23 -6.94 16.63
CA GLY A 112 11.69 -5.95 15.66
C GLY A 112 10.78 -5.81 14.43
N MET A 113 9.59 -6.42 14.42
CA MET A 113 8.63 -6.24 13.34
C MET A 113 7.96 -4.88 13.45
N LEU A 114 8.07 -4.08 12.39
CA LEU A 114 7.42 -2.77 12.28
C LEU A 114 6.09 -2.83 11.52
N PHE A 115 5.83 -3.93 10.83
CA PHE A 115 4.61 -4.19 10.09
C PHE A 115 4.02 -5.55 10.46
N PRO A 116 2.71 -5.73 10.26
CA PRO A 116 2.10 -7.04 10.38
C PRO A 116 2.77 -8.05 9.43
N PRO A 117 2.75 -9.35 9.76
CA PRO A 117 3.32 -10.38 8.89
C PRO A 117 2.70 -10.35 7.49
N GLN A 118 3.52 -10.50 6.44
CA GLN A 118 3.05 -10.56 5.05
C GLN A 118 2.06 -11.72 4.82
N SER A 119 2.17 -12.82 5.58
CA SER A 119 1.20 -13.93 5.53
C SER A 119 -0.24 -13.48 5.78
N ASN A 120 -0.43 -12.33 6.44
CA ASN A 120 -1.73 -11.80 6.82
C ASN A 120 -2.10 -10.56 5.99
N ILE A 121 -1.35 -10.25 4.92
CA ILE A 121 -1.46 -8.98 4.19
C ILE A 121 -2.88 -8.68 3.71
N LEU A 122 -3.59 -9.67 3.17
CA LEU A 122 -4.97 -9.48 2.70
C LEU A 122 -5.91 -9.09 3.84
N GLU A 123 -5.80 -9.76 4.99
CA GLU A 123 -6.62 -9.44 6.15
C GLU A 123 -6.28 -8.05 6.69
N VAL A 124 -4.99 -7.73 6.75
CA VAL A 124 -4.50 -6.42 7.18
C VAL A 124 -5.02 -5.30 6.29
N GLU A 125 -5.01 -5.51 4.97
CA GLU A 125 -5.56 -4.57 3.99
C GLU A 125 -7.08 -4.40 4.15
N ILE A 126 -7.82 -5.49 4.38
CA ILE A 126 -9.27 -5.43 4.59
C ILE A 126 -9.61 -4.63 5.85
N GLN A 127 -8.93 -4.89 6.96
CA GLN A 127 -9.14 -4.17 8.22
C GLN A 127 -8.75 -2.68 8.09
N THR A 128 -7.63 -2.42 7.41
CA THR A 128 -7.17 -1.05 7.12
C THR A 128 -8.19 -0.31 6.26
N ALA A 129 -8.65 -0.92 5.18
CA ALA A 129 -9.64 -0.33 4.29
C ALA A 129 -10.98 -0.11 5.00
N ALA A 130 -11.38 -1.00 5.91
CA ALA A 130 -12.61 -0.85 6.70
C ALA A 130 -12.54 0.38 7.63
N ARG A 131 -11.39 0.62 8.28
CA ARG A 131 -11.17 1.82 9.10
C ARG A 131 -11.21 3.10 8.27
N VAL A 132 -10.54 3.12 7.13
CA VAL A 132 -10.56 4.27 6.21
C VAL A 132 -11.97 4.49 5.65
N ALA A 133 -12.69 3.42 5.29
CA ALA A 133 -14.07 3.51 4.81
C ALA A 133 -14.99 4.10 5.88
N LYS A 134 -14.86 3.67 7.14
CA LYS A 134 -15.59 4.26 8.27
C LYS A 134 -15.34 5.77 8.35
N LEU A 135 -14.08 6.20 8.26
CA LEU A 135 -13.74 7.63 8.26
C LEU A 135 -14.37 8.39 7.09
N VAL A 136 -14.40 7.80 5.89
CA VAL A 136 -15.04 8.39 4.70
C VAL A 136 -16.54 8.61 4.94
N PHE A 137 -17.23 7.63 5.54
CA PHE A 137 -18.64 7.77 5.89
C PHE A 137 -18.86 8.79 7.00
N ASP A 138 -18.05 8.76 8.06
CA ASP A 138 -18.13 9.71 9.18
C ASP A 138 -17.90 11.16 8.73
N SER A 139 -17.08 11.35 7.69
CA SER A 139 -16.80 12.67 7.09
C SER A 139 -17.84 13.12 6.05
N GLY A 140 -18.88 12.32 5.79
CA GLY A 140 -19.90 12.64 4.78
C GLY A 140 -19.37 12.65 3.34
N LEU A 141 -18.25 11.96 3.07
CA LEU A 141 -17.60 11.93 1.77
C LEU A 141 -18.01 10.72 0.92
N ALA A 142 -18.65 9.72 1.50
CA ALA A 142 -19.13 8.53 0.79
C ALA A 142 -20.31 8.88 -0.14
N ARG A 143 -20.40 8.18 -1.28
CA ARG A 143 -21.51 8.34 -2.26
C ARG A 143 -22.42 7.11 -2.33
N VAL A 144 -22.18 6.12 -1.50
CA VAL A 144 -23.01 4.93 -1.34
C VAL A 144 -23.74 4.96 0.01
N GLU A 145 -24.76 4.13 0.16
CA GLU A 145 -25.44 3.95 1.45
C GLU A 145 -24.48 3.40 2.50
N ARG A 146 -24.63 3.85 3.75
CA ARG A 146 -23.75 3.42 4.84
C ARG A 146 -24.10 1.99 5.26
N PRO A 147 -23.17 1.03 5.15
CA PRO A 147 -23.38 -0.34 5.63
C PRO A 147 -23.30 -0.39 7.16
N ASP A 148 -23.92 -1.41 7.75
CA ASP A 148 -23.83 -1.67 9.19
C ASP A 148 -22.42 -2.14 9.61
N ASP A 149 -21.80 -3.00 8.77
CA ASP A 149 -20.49 -3.59 9.03
C ASP A 149 -19.49 -3.26 7.92
N MET A 150 -18.47 -2.46 8.26
CA MET A 150 -17.47 -1.97 7.31
C MET A 150 -16.57 -3.08 6.78
N VAL A 151 -16.27 -4.10 7.59
CA VAL A 151 -15.36 -5.18 7.19
C VAL A 151 -16.03 -6.06 6.15
N THR A 152 -17.27 -6.50 6.41
CA THR A 152 -18.11 -7.23 5.47
C THR A 152 -18.31 -6.44 4.19
N PHE A 153 -18.59 -5.14 4.30
CA PHE A 153 -18.73 -4.27 3.15
C PHE A 153 -17.46 -4.24 2.28
N ILE A 154 -16.27 -4.07 2.88
CA ILE A 154 -15.02 -4.13 2.14
C ILE A 154 -14.80 -5.52 1.52
N ARG A 155 -15.04 -6.61 2.26
CA ARG A 155 -14.86 -7.98 1.76
C ARG A 155 -15.68 -8.30 0.52
N GLN A 156 -16.87 -7.70 0.38
CA GLN A 156 -17.71 -7.85 -0.82
C GLN A 156 -17.06 -7.26 -2.09
N HIS A 157 -16.15 -6.31 -1.94
CA HIS A 157 -15.45 -5.64 -3.04
C HIS A 157 -14.07 -6.27 -3.33
N VAL A 158 -13.61 -7.18 -2.48
CA VAL A 158 -12.32 -7.88 -2.67
C VAL A 158 -12.44 -8.91 -3.80
N TYR A 159 -11.50 -8.86 -4.74
CA TYR A 159 -11.43 -9.83 -5.83
C TYR A 159 -11.20 -11.25 -5.30
N ARG A 160 -12.00 -12.21 -5.78
CA ARG A 160 -11.80 -13.64 -5.54
C ARG A 160 -11.26 -14.32 -6.80
N PRO A 161 -10.04 -14.87 -6.78
CA PRO A 161 -9.43 -15.55 -7.93
C PRO A 161 -10.00 -16.97 -8.10
N VAL A 162 -11.32 -17.10 -8.13
CA VAL A 162 -12.00 -18.38 -8.36
C VAL A 162 -12.41 -18.43 -9.83
N TYR A 163 -11.88 -19.41 -10.57
CA TYR A 163 -12.31 -19.65 -11.94
C TYR A 163 -13.78 -20.04 -11.95
N GLN A 164 -14.59 -19.23 -12.62
CA GLN A 164 -15.99 -19.56 -12.85
C GLN A 164 -16.05 -20.61 -13.96
N ILE A 165 -16.46 -21.82 -13.61
CA ILE A 165 -16.77 -22.85 -14.59
C ILE A 165 -18.10 -22.44 -15.23
N SER A 166 -18.08 -21.99 -16.49
CA SER A 166 -19.32 -21.69 -17.20
C SER A 166 -20.08 -23.01 -17.46
N SER A 167 -21.31 -23.08 -16.97
CA SER A 167 -22.23 -24.20 -17.13
C SER A 167 -22.61 -24.46 -18.60
N ASP A 168 -22.32 -23.53 -19.51
CA ASP A 168 -22.69 -23.61 -20.93
C ASP A 168 -21.90 -24.66 -21.71
N LYS A 169 -20.77 -25.17 -21.19
CA LYS A 169 -19.96 -26.18 -21.87
C LYS A 169 -20.17 -27.62 -21.39
N ALA A 170 -20.89 -27.84 -20.29
CA ALA A 170 -21.15 -29.20 -19.78
C ALA A 170 -22.31 -29.89 -20.51
N ALA A 171 -23.24 -29.14 -21.12
CA ALA A 171 -24.37 -29.71 -21.85
C ALA A 171 -24.02 -30.12 -23.31
N SER A 172 -22.91 -29.65 -23.88
CA SER A 172 -22.54 -29.95 -25.28
C SER A 172 -21.70 -31.22 -25.46
N SER A 173 -21.27 -31.87 -24.38
CA SER A 173 -20.42 -33.08 -24.41
C SER A 173 -21.19 -34.40 -24.25
N SER A 174 -22.50 -34.38 -24.00
CA SER A 174 -23.30 -35.61 -23.85
C SER A 174 -24.02 -36.09 -25.13
N LYS A 175 -23.81 -35.45 -26.29
CA LYS A 175 -24.52 -35.79 -27.55
C LYS A 175 -23.64 -36.28 -28.71
N ARG A 176 -22.40 -36.74 -28.47
CA ARG A 176 -21.60 -37.40 -29.53
C ARG A 176 -20.95 -38.70 -29.04
N GLY A 177 -21.51 -39.80 -29.53
CA GLY A 177 -21.07 -41.19 -29.34
C GLY A 177 -22.23 -42.12 -29.70
N VAL A 178 -22.76 -42.03 -30.92
CA VAL A 178 -22.42 -42.91 -32.07
C VAL A 178 -22.80 -44.36 -31.80
N GLY A 179 -23.94 -44.76 -32.34
CA GLY A 179 -24.20 -46.15 -32.66
C GLY A 179 -23.36 -46.56 -33.87
N VAL A 180 -22.76 -47.74 -33.78
CA VAL A 180 -22.47 -48.60 -34.93
C VAL A 180 -22.77 -50.02 -34.46
N SER A 181 -23.79 -50.63 -35.07
CA SER A 181 -24.03 -52.07 -35.04
C SER A 181 -23.15 -52.74 -36.10
N ALA A 182 -22.47 -53.81 -35.72
CA ALA A 182 -22.27 -55.02 -36.53
C ALA A 182 -21.97 -56.17 -35.57
#